data_AF-A0A7C0YQ06-F1
#
_entry.id   AF-A0A7C0YQ06-F1
#
_cell.length_a   1.000
_cell.length_b   1.000
_cell.length_c   1.000
_cell.angle_alpha   90.00
_cell.angle_beta   90.00
_cell.angle_gamma   90.00
#
_symmetry.space_group_name_H-M   'P 1'
#
loop_
_entity.id
_entity.type
_entity.pdbx_description
1 polymer ?
#
loop_
_entity_poly.entity_id
_entity_poly.type
_entity_poly.pdbx_seq_one_letter_code
_entity_poly.pdbx_strand_id
1 'polypeptide(L)'
;MPEAKLKVILLRNTPEPEAIVAMAAKLCYSPSDITSLKGRIDKKDQKKFVEKLVAMGHMTPIEHASFTFAIEGISRACSHQLVRHRVASY
;
A
#
# COMPACT_ATOMS: atom_id res chain seq x y z
N MET A 1 33.36 15.36 8.16
CA MET A 1 31.92 15.24 8.50
C MET A 1 31.72 13.85 9.11
N PRO A 2 30.97 13.71 10.20
CA PRO A 2 30.67 12.39 10.77
C PRO A 2 29.84 11.57 9.78
N GLU A 3 30.06 10.26 9.78
CA GLU A 3 29.25 9.31 9.00
C GLU A 3 27.81 9.31 9.54
N ALA A 4 26.83 9.46 8.66
CA ALA A 4 25.41 9.35 9.01
C ALA A 4 24.94 7.92 8.77
N LYS A 5 24.16 7.36 9.72
CA LYS A 5 23.55 6.03 9.59
C LYS A 5 22.15 6.12 9.02
N LEU A 6 21.83 5.25 8.04
CA LEU A 6 20.48 5.12 7.49
C LEU A 6 19.51 4.68 8.59
N LYS A 7 18.38 5.38 8.70
CA LYS A 7 17.27 4.98 9.55
C LYS A 7 15.95 5.25 8.83
N VAL A 8 15.10 4.24 8.85
CA VAL A 8 13.79 4.24 8.19
C VAL A 8 12.74 3.83 9.22
N ILE A 9 11.70 4.64 9.38
CA ILE A 9 10.62 4.39 10.33
C ILE A 9 9.28 4.54 9.61
N LEU A 10 8.40 3.55 9.74
CA LEU A 10 7.01 3.69 9.32
C LEU A 10 6.28 4.64 10.29
N LEU A 11 5.84 5.80 9.80
CA LEU A 11 5.11 6.79 10.59
C LEU A 11 3.61 6.52 10.60
N ARG A 12 3.05 6.21 9.42
CA ARG A 12 1.61 6.05 9.18
C ARG A 12 1.35 5.03 8.09
N ASN A 13 0.19 4.40 8.15
CA ASN A 13 -0.34 3.54 7.10
C ASN A 13 -1.86 3.72 7.01
N THR A 14 -2.44 3.29 5.88
CA THR A 14 -3.88 3.04 5.79
C THR A 14 -4.27 1.94 6.79
N PRO A 15 -5.24 2.17 7.69
CA PRO A 15 -5.73 1.14 8.59
C PRO A 15 -6.24 -0.07 7.80
N GLU A 16 -5.88 -1.28 8.24
CA GLU A 16 -6.30 -2.54 7.62
C GLU A 16 -6.10 -2.57 6.09
N PRO A 17 -4.85 -2.41 5.60
CA PRO A 17 -4.58 -2.16 4.18
C PRO A 17 -5.00 -3.33 3.28
N GLU A 18 -4.94 -4.57 3.77
CA GLU A 18 -5.39 -5.74 3.00
C GLU A 18 -6.91 -5.75 2.81
N ALA A 19 -7.67 -5.28 3.81
CA ALA A 19 -9.12 -5.23 3.77
C ALA A 19 -9.60 -4.21 2.72
N ILE A 20 -9.02 -3.00 2.71
CA ILE A 20 -9.42 -1.96 1.75
C ILE A 20 -9.09 -2.36 0.30
N VAL A 21 -7.94 -2.99 0.07
CA VAL A 21 -7.55 -3.54 -1.24
C VAL A 21 -8.55 -4.61 -1.67
N ALA A 22 -8.89 -5.54 -0.77
CA ALA A 22 -9.84 -6.60 -1.06
C ALA A 22 -11.25 -6.07 -1.35
N MET A 23 -11.66 -5.00 -0.66
CA MET A 23 -12.93 -4.31 -0.90
C MET A 23 -12.93 -3.66 -2.30
N ALA A 24 -11.90 -2.87 -2.61
CA ALA A 24 -11.78 -2.19 -3.90
C ALA A 24 -11.81 -3.18 -5.07
N ALA A 25 -11.03 -4.26 -5.00
CA ALA A 25 -11.00 -5.27 -6.05
C ALA A 25 -12.35 -5.98 -6.25
N LYS A 26 -13.06 -6.31 -5.16
CA LYS A 26 -14.34 -7.03 -5.27
C LYS A 26 -15.46 -6.17 -5.86
N LEU A 27 -15.43 -4.85 -5.65
CA LEU A 27 -16.35 -3.91 -6.28
C LEU A 27 -16.20 -3.88 -7.81
N CYS A 28 -14.99 -4.09 -8.33
CA CYS A 28 -14.75 -4.11 -9.77
C CYS A 28 -15.35 -5.33 -10.49
N TYR A 29 -15.48 -6.48 -9.81
CA TYR A 29 -15.88 -7.76 -10.44
C TYR A 29 -17.25 -8.28 -10.02
N SER A 30 -17.92 -7.66 -9.05
CA SER A 30 -19.19 -8.16 -8.56
C SER A 30 -20.23 -7.06 -8.43
N PRO A 31 -21.49 -7.29 -8.90
CA PRO A 31 -22.64 -6.45 -8.57
C PRO A 31 -23.07 -6.65 -7.10
N SER A 32 -22.11 -6.69 -6.19
CA SER A 32 -22.33 -6.88 -4.76
C SER A 32 -22.57 -5.52 -4.11
N ASP A 33 -23.63 -5.43 -3.30
CA ASP A 33 -23.86 -4.27 -2.45
C ASP A 33 -22.74 -4.11 -1.40
N ILE A 34 -22.36 -2.88 -1.10
CA ILE A 34 -21.25 -2.49 -0.22
C ILE A 34 -21.41 -3.16 1.16
N THR A 35 -22.64 -3.27 1.66
CA THR A 35 -22.92 -3.88 2.98
C THR A 35 -22.63 -5.38 3.00
N SER A 36 -22.96 -6.09 1.91
CA SER A 36 -22.72 -7.53 1.76
C SER A 36 -21.23 -7.88 1.59
N LEU A 37 -20.43 -6.94 1.07
CA LEU A 37 -19.01 -7.10 0.83
C LEU A 37 -18.21 -7.17 2.15
N LYS A 38 -18.53 -6.28 3.09
CA LYS A 38 -17.83 -6.14 4.37
C LYS A 38 -17.86 -7.45 5.17
N GLY A 39 -19.05 -8.03 5.34
CA GLY A 39 -19.20 -9.29 6.09
C GLY A 39 -18.56 -10.53 5.44
N ARG A 40 -18.23 -10.49 4.14
CA ARG A 40 -17.51 -11.56 3.44
C ARG A 40 -15.99 -11.40 3.49
N ILE A 41 -15.50 -10.19 3.78
CA ILE A 41 -14.08 -9.85 3.82
C ILE A 41 -13.51 -10.15 5.21
N ASP A 42 -14.27 -9.91 6.27
CA ASP A 42 -13.88 -10.29 7.64
C ASP A 42 -13.76 -11.80 7.85
N LYS A 43 -14.39 -12.61 6.98
CA LYS A 43 -14.47 -14.08 7.10
C LYS A 43 -13.43 -14.84 6.26
N LYS A 44 -12.64 -14.17 5.41
CA LYS A 44 -11.69 -14.82 4.50
C LYS A 44 -10.26 -14.30 4.70
N ASP A 45 -9.30 -15.17 4.40
CA ASP A 45 -7.86 -14.91 4.37
C ASP A 45 -7.54 -13.83 3.31
N GLN A 46 -7.51 -12.56 3.74
CA GLN A 46 -7.32 -11.38 2.89
C GLN A 46 -5.96 -11.42 2.19
N LYS A 47 -4.94 -11.91 2.88
CA LYS A 47 -3.58 -12.09 2.37
C LYS A 47 -3.55 -12.90 1.07
N LYS A 48 -4.13 -14.10 1.05
CA LYS A 48 -4.18 -14.95 -0.17
C LYS A 48 -4.89 -14.28 -1.33
N PHE A 49 -5.90 -13.45 -1.03
CA PHE A 49 -6.62 -12.71 -2.06
C PHE A 49 -5.76 -11.58 -2.65
N VAL A 50 -5.07 -10.82 -1.80
CA VAL A 50 -4.12 -9.78 -2.24
C VAL A 50 -2.98 -10.39 -3.06
N GLU A 51 -2.39 -11.52 -2.62
CA GLU A 51 -1.37 -12.26 -3.37
C GLU A 51 -1.87 -12.66 -4.76
N LYS A 52 -3.12 -13.14 -4.86
CA LYS A 52 -3.75 -13.47 -6.15
C LYS A 52 -3.93 -12.23 -7.04
N LEU A 53 -4.35 -11.09 -6.48
CA LEU A 53 -4.50 -9.85 -7.25
C LEU A 53 -3.19 -9.40 -7.87
N VAL A 54 -2.10 -9.44 -7.08
CA VAL A 54 -0.75 -9.10 -7.55
C VAL A 54 -0.30 -10.09 -8.63
N ALA A 55 -0.51 -11.40 -8.43
CA ALA A 55 -0.14 -12.42 -9.43
C ALA A 55 -0.90 -12.27 -10.75
N MET A 56 -2.12 -11.73 -10.72
CA MET A 56 -2.92 -11.42 -11.90
C MET A 56 -2.55 -10.10 -12.58
N GLY A 57 -1.64 -9.30 -11.99
CA GLY A 57 -1.29 -7.96 -12.49
C GLY A 57 -2.38 -6.92 -12.26
N HIS A 58 -3.39 -7.21 -11.44
CA HIS A 58 -4.45 -6.25 -11.13
C HIS A 58 -3.98 -5.30 -10.02
N MET A 59 -3.18 -4.30 -10.42
CA MET A 59 -2.49 -3.41 -9.48
C MET A 59 -3.34 -2.23 -8.99
N THR A 60 -4.38 -1.84 -9.72
CA THR A 60 -5.20 -0.67 -9.35
C THR A 60 -5.83 -0.76 -7.95
N PRO A 61 -6.29 -1.93 -7.43
CA PRO A 61 -6.81 -2.00 -6.07
C PRO A 61 -5.73 -1.83 -5.00
N ILE A 62 -4.46 -2.12 -5.32
CA ILE A 62 -3.31 -1.99 -4.41
C ILE A 62 -3.05 -0.51 -4.09
N GLU A 63 -3.36 0.39 -5.02
CA GLU A 63 -3.15 1.84 -4.88
C GLU A 63 -4.01 2.49 -3.79
N HIS A 64 -5.04 1.79 -3.28
CA HIS A 64 -5.86 2.28 -2.16
C HIS A 64 -5.14 2.21 -0.80
N ALA A 65 -4.04 1.45 -0.70
CA ALA A 65 -3.23 1.37 0.52
C ALA A 65 -2.01 2.30 0.41
N SER A 66 -1.84 3.17 1.41
CA SER A 66 -0.74 4.14 1.50
C SER A 66 0.10 3.93 2.75
N PHE A 67 1.40 4.17 2.65
CA PHE A 67 2.36 4.06 3.74
C PHE A 67 3.28 5.28 3.73
N THR A 68 3.57 5.84 4.90
CA THR A 68 4.41 7.02 5.08
C THR A 68 5.61 6.68 5.93
N PHE A 69 6.81 6.92 5.40
CA PHE A 69 8.08 6.63 6.09
C PHE A 69 8.83 7.91 6.40
N ALA A 70 9.41 8.00 7.61
CA ALA A 70 10.49 8.91 7.91
C ALA A 70 11.81 8.25 7.49
N ILE A 71 12.62 8.96 6.71
CA ILE A 71 13.91 8.48 6.23
C ILE A 71 14.97 9.52 6.59
N GLU A 72 15.93 9.14 7.43
CA GLU A 72 17.09 9.96 7.77
C GLU A 72 18.41 9.22 7.48
N GLY A 73 19.50 9.97 7.34
CA GLY A 73 20.81 9.41 7.00
C GLY A 73 20.97 9.03 5.52
N ILE A 74 20.19 9.63 4.61
CA ILE A 74 20.38 9.49 3.16
C ILE A 74 21.21 10.64 2.58
N SER A 75 21.92 10.36 1.47
CA SER A 75 22.68 11.39 0.77
C SER A 75 21.77 12.33 -0.04
N ARG A 76 22.26 13.53 -0.34
CA ARG A 76 21.58 14.49 -1.22
C ARG A 76 21.40 13.96 -2.65
N ALA A 77 22.37 13.18 -3.13
CA ALA A 77 22.27 12.49 -4.42
C ALA A 77 21.13 11.46 -4.40
N CYS A 78 20.96 10.73 -3.29
CA CYS A 78 19.86 9.79 -3.11
C CYS A 78 18.50 10.51 -3.11
N SER A 79 18.34 11.60 -2.34
CA SER A 79 17.05 12.33 -2.33
C SER A 79 16.69 12.92 -3.69
N HIS A 80 17.68 13.38 -4.48
CA HIS A 80 17.44 13.84 -5.86
C HIS A 80 16.97 12.74 -6.81
N GLN A 81 17.37 11.49 -6.60
CA GLN A 81 16.82 10.35 -7.35
C GLN A 81 15.44 9.95 -6.82
N LEU A 82 15.26 9.97 -5.50
CA LEU A 82 14.01 9.58 -4.86
C LEU A 82 12.82 10.42 -5.35
N VAL A 83 12.96 11.75 -5.41
CA VAL A 83 11.90 12.67 -5.85
C VAL A 83 11.54 12.55 -7.34
N ARG A 84 12.25 11.72 -8.12
CA ARG A 84 11.88 11.41 -9.51
C ARG A 84 10.69 10.45 -9.60
N HIS A 85 10.38 9.72 -8.54
CA HIS A 85 9.21 8.86 -8.47
C HIS A 85 7.95 9.68 -8.18
N ARG A 86 7.23 10.09 -9.24
CA ARG A 86 6.07 11.01 -9.15
C ARG A 86 4.79 10.40 -8.54
N VAL A 87 4.86 9.15 -8.06
CA VAL A 87 3.72 8.43 -7.45
C VAL A 87 3.59 8.71 -5.95
N ALA A 88 4.65 9.22 -5.31
CA ALA A 88 4.66 9.52 -3.89
C ALA A 88 4.63 11.03 -3.62
N SER A 89 4.21 11.37 -2.42
CA SER A 89 4.34 12.71 -1.83
C SER A 89 5.60 12.74 -0.96
N TYR A 90 6.38 13.82 -1.06
CA TYR A 90 7.68 14.00 -0.38
C TYR A 90 7.67 15.25 0.51
#